data_AF-A0A538HJ97-F1
#
_entry.id   AF-A0A538HJ97-F1
#
_cell.length_a   1.000
_cell.length_b   1.000
_cell.length_c   1.000
_cell.angle_alpha   90.00
_cell.angle_beta   90.00
_cell.angle_gamma   90.00
#
_symmetry.space_group_name_H-M   'P 1'
#
loop_
_entity.id
_entity.type
_entity.pdbx_description
1 polymer ?
#
loop_
_entity_poly.entity_id
_entity_poly.type
_entity_poly.pdbx_seq_one_letter_code
_entity_poly.pdbx_strand_id
1 'polypeptide(L)'
;MGLHIEVEGLVLARRAPVPTGLQGTNPVAQFKGIVSCLTTSDGAATTTNVSTPLVPASTTGDAEIDATVDLPSPCFAPIVFVTTPTGAWLAVTGR
;
A
#
# COMPACT_ATOMS: atom_id res chain seq x y z
N MET A 1 14.79 6.92 -0.63
CA MET A 1 14.43 6.19 -1.87
C MET A 1 13.23 6.87 -2.50
N GLY A 2 13.26 7.18 -3.79
CA GLY A 2 12.08 7.64 -4.52
C GLY A 2 11.15 6.46 -4.84
N LEU A 3 9.85 6.65 -4.60
CA LEU A 3 8.80 5.66 -4.78
C LEU A 3 7.69 6.29 -5.62
N HIS A 4 7.27 5.57 -6.65
CA HIS A 4 6.13 5.89 -7.51
C HIS A 4 5.23 4.65 -7.55
N ILE A 5 3.97 4.81 -7.13
CA ILE A 5 2.96 3.74 -7.15
C ILE A 5 1.71 4.28 -7.82
N GLU A 6 1.26 3.57 -8.84
CA GLU A 6 -0.05 3.74 -9.46
C GLU A 6 -0.98 2.62 -8.96
N VAL A 7 -2.11 3.01 -8.41
CA VAL A 7 -3.22 2.11 -8.10
C VAL A 7 -4.29 2.37 -9.15
N GLU A 8 -4.73 1.33 -9.85
CA GLU A 8 -5.74 1.43 -10.89
C GLU A 8 -6.89 0.47 -10.61
N GLY A 9 -8.13 0.96 -10.64
CA GLY A 9 -9.33 0.13 -10.64
C GLY A 9 -9.52 -0.72 -9.39
N LEU A 10 -8.94 -0.36 -8.25
CA LEU A 10 -9.06 -1.13 -7.01
C LEU A 10 -10.45 -0.95 -6.40
N VAL A 11 -11.38 -1.82 -6.78
CA VAL A 11 -12.78 -1.75 -6.38
C VAL A 11 -13.29 -3.04 -5.75
N LEU A 12 -14.38 -2.94 -4.98
CA LEU A 12 -15.07 -4.13 -4.48
C LEU A 12 -15.66 -4.95 -5.62
N ALA A 13 -15.63 -6.28 -5.48
CA ALA A 13 -16.09 -7.20 -6.50
C ALA A 13 -17.58 -6.97 -6.85
N ARG A 14 -17.92 -7.12 -8.13
CA ARG A 14 -19.30 -7.02 -8.64
C ARG A 14 -20.09 -8.32 -8.44
N ARG A 15 -20.10 -8.84 -7.21
CA ARG A 15 -20.83 -10.06 -6.83
C ARG A 15 -21.09 -10.11 -5.34
N ALA A 16 -22.02 -10.98 -4.93
CA ALA A 16 -22.23 -11.31 -3.52
C ALA A 16 -20.91 -11.81 -2.88
N PRO A 17 -20.65 -11.50 -1.60
CA PRO A 17 -21.57 -10.87 -0.64
C PRO A 17 -21.54 -9.32 -0.62
N VAL A 18 -20.89 -8.65 -1.58
CA VAL A 18 -20.80 -7.18 -1.57
C VAL A 18 -22.20 -6.57 -1.76
N PRO A 19 -22.65 -5.63 -0.89
CA PRO A 19 -23.92 -4.91 -1.07
C PRO A 19 -23.98 -4.23 -2.44
N THR A 20 -25.14 -4.28 -3.11
CA THR A 20 -25.31 -3.80 -4.49
C THR A 20 -24.84 -2.36 -4.70
N GLY A 21 -25.08 -1.47 -3.73
CA GLY A 21 -24.65 -0.07 -3.79
C GLY A 21 -23.13 0.16 -3.67
N LEU A 22 -22.35 -0.86 -3.30
CA LEU A 22 -20.90 -0.78 -3.15
C LEU A 22 -20.14 -1.56 -4.24
N GLN A 23 -20.85 -2.34 -5.07
CA GLN A 23 -20.24 -3.20 -6.07
C GLN A 23 -19.54 -2.38 -7.16
N GLY A 24 -18.28 -2.71 -7.43
CA GLY A 24 -17.48 -2.01 -8.42
C GLY A 24 -17.12 -0.57 -8.05
N THR A 25 -17.17 -0.26 -6.75
CA THR A 25 -16.70 1.02 -6.19
C THR A 25 -15.61 0.78 -5.16
N ASN A 26 -14.76 1.79 -4.96
CA ASN A 26 -13.84 1.88 -3.86
C ASN A 26 -14.47 2.71 -2.73
N PRO A 27 -14.76 2.14 -1.55
CA PRO A 27 -15.26 2.90 -0.41
C PRO A 27 -14.13 3.58 0.40
N VAL A 28 -12.86 3.32 0.08
CA VAL A 28 -11.72 3.85 0.84
C VAL A 28 -11.23 5.15 0.19
N ALA A 29 -11.37 6.26 0.91
CA ALA A 29 -11.04 7.58 0.37
C ALA A 29 -9.53 7.90 0.29
N GLN A 30 -8.67 7.10 0.92
CA GLN A 30 -7.23 7.36 0.97
C GLN A 30 -6.41 6.08 1.00
N PHE A 31 -5.26 6.08 0.34
CA PHE A 31 -4.27 5.01 0.41
C PHE A 31 -2.91 5.53 0.88
N LYS A 32 -2.03 4.61 1.26
CA LYS A 32 -0.58 4.88 1.39
C LYS A 32 0.22 3.67 0.91
N GLY A 33 1.45 3.93 0.52
CA GLY A 33 2.46 2.92 0.28
C GLY A 33 3.15 2.52 1.59
N ILE A 34 3.54 1.25 1.70
CA ILE A 34 4.46 0.77 2.73
C ILE A 34 5.61 0.04 2.04
N VAL A 35 6.84 0.45 2.34
CA VAL A 35 8.04 -0.33 2.03
C VAL A 35 8.40 -1.17 3.24
N SER A 36 8.31 -2.48 3.09
CA SER A 36 8.74 -3.46 4.10
C SER A 36 10.14 -3.92 3.78
N CYS A 37 11.05 -3.74 4.73
CA CYS A 37 12.45 -4.13 4.64
C CYS A 37 12.75 -5.22 5.67
N LEU A 38 13.57 -6.19 5.29
CA LEU A 38 14.32 -6.99 6.25
C LEU A 38 15.59 -6.22 6.64
N THR A 39 15.75 -5.94 7.93
CA THR A 39 16.94 -5.32 8.51
C THR A 39 17.53 -6.23 9.60
N THR A 40 18.59 -5.80 10.27
CA THR A 40 19.20 -6.51 11.38
C THR A 40 19.09 -5.70 12.66
N SER A 41 18.51 -6.28 13.70
CA SER A 41 18.55 -5.77 15.08
C SER A 41 19.21 -6.83 15.96
N ASP A 42 20.25 -6.46 16.71
CA ASP A 42 20.96 -7.37 17.62
C ASP A 42 21.46 -8.67 16.96
N GLY A 43 21.85 -8.58 15.69
CA GLY A 43 22.31 -9.72 14.89
C GLY A 43 21.21 -10.63 14.35
N ALA A 44 19.93 -10.34 14.65
CA ALA A 44 18.77 -11.08 14.14
C ALA A 44 18.08 -10.30 13.01
N ALA A 45 17.55 -11.02 12.02
CA ALA A 45 16.73 -10.44 10.97
C ALA A 45 15.37 -9.96 11.54
N THR A 46 14.99 -8.72 11.26
CA THR A 46 13.71 -8.13 11.69
C THR A 46 13.06 -7.37 10.55
N THR A 47 11.73 -7.29 10.56
CA THR A 47 10.98 -6.52 9.56
C THR A 47 10.74 -5.09 10.05
N THR A 48 11.05 -4.11 9.20
CA THR A 48 10.73 -2.69 9.44
C THR A 48 9.89 -2.16 8.29
N ASN A 49 8.76 -1.54 8.62
CA ASN A 49 7.84 -0.93 7.67
C ASN A 49 7.99 0.59 7.67
N VAL A 50 8.20 1.17 6.49
CA VAL A 50 8.24 2.62 6.29
C VAL A 50 7.05 3.02 5.45
N SER A 51 6.20 3.92 5.97
CA SER A 51 4.99 4.38 5.27
C SER A 51 5.26 5.67 4.48
N THR A 52 4.59 5.83 3.34
CA THR A 52 4.41 7.14 2.71
C THR A 52 3.32 7.95 3.44
N PRO A 53 3.19 9.25 3.15
CA PRO A 53 1.96 9.99 3.47
C PRO A 53 0.72 9.34 2.83
N LEU A 54 -0.45 9.68 3.39
CA LEU A 54 -1.74 9.34 2.79
C LEU A 54 -1.98 10.19 1.56
N VAL A 55 -2.50 9.56 0.50
CA VAL A 55 -2.97 10.23 -0.71
C VAL A 55 -4.46 9.97 -0.92
N PRO A 56 -5.19 10.87 -1.61
CA PRO A 56 -6.57 10.61 -2.01
C PRO A 56 -6.67 9.41 -2.94
N ALA A 57 -7.78 8.66 -2.82
CA ALA A 57 -8.16 7.61 -3.75
C ALA A 57 -9.56 7.92 -4.33
N SER A 58 -9.74 7.66 -5.62
CA SER A 58 -11.02 7.87 -6.29
C SER A 58 -12.03 6.77 -5.94
N THR A 59 -13.31 7.02 -6.21
CA THR A 59 -14.37 5.99 -6.10
C THR A 59 -14.25 4.90 -7.15
N THR A 60 -13.48 5.13 -8.22
CA THR A 60 -13.09 4.12 -9.22
C THR A 60 -11.88 3.30 -8.78
N GLY A 61 -11.27 3.61 -7.63
CA GLY A 61 -10.18 2.84 -7.05
C GLY A 61 -8.79 3.27 -7.52
N ASP A 62 -8.67 4.49 -8.03
CA ASP A 62 -7.41 5.01 -8.57
C ASP A 62 -6.70 5.91 -7.55
N ALA A 63 -5.38 5.81 -7.48
CA ALA A 63 -4.55 6.69 -6.66
C ALA A 63 -3.11 6.74 -7.20
N GLU A 64 -2.46 7.89 -7.02
CA GLU A 64 -1.05 8.10 -7.36
C GLU A 64 -0.27 8.45 -6.09
N ILE A 65 0.83 7.74 -5.87
CA ILE A 65 1.69 7.93 -4.70
C ILE A 65 3.13 8.18 -5.18
N ASP A 66 3.50 9.46 -5.18
CA ASP A 66 4.89 9.91 -5.32
C ASP A 66 5.44 10.32 -3.97
N ALA A 67 6.46 9.60 -3.50
CA ALA A 67 7.05 9.86 -2.21
C ALA A 67 8.54 9.56 -2.19
N THR A 68 9.23 10.22 -1.26
CA THR A 68 10.56 9.79 -0.82
C THR A 68 10.44 9.23 0.59
N VAL A 69 10.98 8.04 0.81
CA VAL A 69 11.01 7.38 2.12
C VAL A 69 12.44 7.09 2.57
N ASP A 70 12.68 7.24 3.86
CA ASP A 70 13.94 6.91 4.52
C ASP A 70 13.91 5.45 4.96
N LEU A 71 14.60 4.60 4.20
CA LEU A 71 14.67 3.17 4.49
C LEU A 71 15.73 2.89 5.56
N PRO A 72 15.52 1.86 6.40
CA PRO A 72 16.57 1.39 7.31
C PRO A 72 17.78 0.88 6.51
N SER A 73 18.95 0.89 7.14
CA SER A 73 20.17 0.30 6.60
C SER A 73 20.68 -0.79 7.54
N PRO A 74 20.79 -2.06 7.08
CA PRO A 74 20.45 -2.53 5.74
C PRO A 74 18.93 -2.61 5.50
N CYS A 75 18.51 -2.50 4.23
CA CYS A 75 17.17 -2.89 3.78
C CYS A 75 17.32 -4.00 2.74
N PHE A 76 17.24 -5.25 3.20
CA PHE A 76 17.25 -6.41 2.34
C PHE A 76 15.85 -6.66 1.76
N ALA A 77 15.82 -6.96 0.46
CA ALA A 77 14.63 -7.33 -0.30
C ALA A 77 13.40 -6.43 -0.01
N PRO A 78 13.45 -5.13 -0.37
CA PRO A 78 12.31 -4.24 -0.15
C PRO A 78 11.06 -4.74 -0.88
N ILE A 79 9.95 -4.84 -0.16
CA ILE A 79 8.64 -5.18 -0.72
C ILE A 79 7.72 -3.97 -0.55
N VAL A 80 7.00 -3.61 -1.62
CA VAL A 80 6.08 -2.47 -1.61
C VAL A 80 4.65 -2.96 -1.55
N PHE A 81 3.88 -2.37 -0.63
CA PHE A 81 2.47 -2.65 -0.39
C PHE A 81 1.64 -1.39 -0.53
N VAL A 82 0.37 -1.55 -0.90
CA VAL A 82 -0.66 -0.51 -0.81
C VAL A 82 -1.64 -0.87 0.29
N THR A 83 -1.97 0.11 1.14
CA THR A 83 -2.84 -0.09 2.31
C THR A 83 -3.82 1.06 2.53
N THR A 84 -4.86 0.80 3.32
CA THR A 84 -5.80 1.80 3.85
C THR A 84 -5.17 2.61 5.00
N PRO A 85 -5.79 3.71 5.46
CA PRO A 85 -5.28 4.48 6.61
C PRO A 85 -5.21 3.64 7.89
N THR A 86 -6.11 2.66 8.02
CA THR A 86 -6.20 1.74 9.17
C THR A 86 -5.31 0.51 9.04
N GLY A 87 -4.54 0.38 7.96
CA GLY A 87 -3.55 -0.70 7.79
C GLY A 87 -4.09 -2.00 7.19
N ALA A 88 -5.28 -1.99 6.58
CA ALA A 88 -5.75 -3.15 5.81
C ALA A 88 -4.94 -3.26 4.51
N TRP A 89 -4.36 -4.43 4.25
CA TRP A 89 -3.59 -4.68 3.03
C TRP A 89 -4.50 -4.86 1.83
N LEU A 90 -4.21 -4.15 0.75
CA LEU A 90 -5.07 -4.14 -0.44
C LEU A 90 -4.38 -4.73 -1.67
N ALA A 91 -3.08 -4.46 -1.83
CA ALA A 91 -2.29 -4.95 -2.95
C ALA A 91 -0.81 -5.07 -2.58
N VAL A 92 -0.13 -6.00 -3.25
CA VAL A 92 1.33 -6.18 -3.17
C VAL A 92 1.88 -5.90 -4.56
N THR A 93 2.90 -5.06 -4.67
CA THR A 93 3.66 -4.92 -5.91
C THR A 93 4.99 -5.65 -5.73
N GLY A 94 5.15 -6.78 -6.41
CA GLY A 94 6.46 -7.40 -6.60
C GLY A 94 7.06 -6.91 -7.92
N ARG A 95 8.36 -6.62 -7.93
CA ARG A 95 9.14 -6.63 -9.17
C ARG A 95 9.81 -7.98 -9.33
#